data_AF-A0A431KVS9-F1
#
_entry.id   AF-A0A431KVS9-F1
#
_cell.length_a   1.000
_cell.length_b   1.000
_cell.length_c   1.000
_cell.angle_alpha   90.00
_cell.angle_beta   90.00
_cell.angle_gamma   90.00
#
_symmetry.space_group_name_H-M   'P 1'
#
loop_
_entity.id
_entity.type
_entity.pdbx_description
1 polymer ?
#
loop_
_entity_poly.entity_id
_entity_poly.type
_entity_poly.pdbx_seq_one_letter_code
_entity_poly.pdbx_strand_id
1 'polypeptide(L)'
;MAKKPTEDDEISFQPDSEIATEEELSAGGINMSPVKRSFHFKRAIDLLPPPIGNSFKIMQTSEINARQIIEEWATSALTGCVISSNDAHKTRSGLLLYQGRAVGCIYATKTMPLTQPTEEAIKLVVRDLHYPNGTIKVYPLHETTVLPMSALFLGYPVFRTDDMSAAEYVEFICKWLKTRAQTACLAISLRESFSTCLAFIHQGVFSCAFYVEDQEVVRDQKFVMELLRNEPSADVEASILPPELGVTEPFGYKILEE
;
A
#
# COMPACT_ATOMS: atom_id res chain seq x y z
N MET A 1 -44.23 -15.97 -48.88
CA MET A 1 -43.78 -15.23 -50.07
C MET A 1 -42.33 -14.88 -49.90
N ALA A 2 -41.51 -15.28 -50.87
CA ALA A 2 -40.05 -15.19 -50.85
C ALA A 2 -39.54 -13.82 -51.31
N LYS A 3 -38.41 -13.37 -50.76
CA LYS A 3 -37.33 -12.68 -51.50
C LYS A 3 -36.03 -12.65 -50.67
N LYS A 4 -34.99 -13.27 -51.21
CA LYS A 4 -33.54 -12.99 -51.06
C LYS A 4 -33.09 -12.31 -52.38
N PRO A 5 -31.82 -11.92 -52.59
CA PRO A 5 -30.84 -11.13 -51.82
C PRO A 5 -30.18 -10.04 -52.73
N THR A 6 -29.14 -9.32 -52.28
CA THR A 6 -27.93 -8.82 -53.04
C THR A 6 -27.02 -8.03 -52.07
N GLU A 7 -25.79 -8.49 -51.79
CA GLU A 7 -24.48 -8.08 -52.38
C GLU A 7 -24.06 -6.66 -51.94
N ASP A 8 -23.12 -6.54 -51.01
CA ASP A 8 -21.65 -6.46 -51.18
C ASP A 8 -21.21 -4.99 -51.34
N ASP A 9 -20.57 -4.45 -50.31
CA ASP A 9 -19.64 -3.32 -50.44
C ASP A 9 -18.57 -3.43 -49.36
N GLU A 10 -17.37 -3.79 -49.81
CA GLU A 10 -16.11 -3.71 -49.07
C GLU A 10 -15.80 -2.25 -48.73
N ILE A 11 -15.59 -1.93 -47.45
CA ILE A 11 -14.97 -0.65 -47.07
C ILE A 11 -13.55 -0.93 -46.57
N SER A 12 -12.62 -0.55 -47.42
CA SER A 12 -11.18 -0.55 -47.24
C SER A 12 -10.73 0.35 -46.09
N PHE A 13 -9.89 -0.19 -45.22
CA PHE A 13 -9.07 0.55 -44.25
C PHE A 13 -7.93 1.27 -45.00
N GLN A 14 -7.81 2.59 -44.83
CA GLN A 14 -6.57 3.34 -45.10
C GLN A 14 -6.18 4.11 -43.83
N PRO A 15 -4.94 3.95 -43.33
CA PRO A 15 -4.42 4.78 -42.24
C PRO A 15 -3.64 5.95 -42.84
N ASP A 16 -4.19 7.15 -42.78
CA ASP A 16 -3.42 8.37 -43.04
C ASP A 16 -2.62 8.73 -41.79
N SER A 17 -1.32 8.42 -41.88
CA SER A 17 -0.27 8.84 -40.97
C SER A 17 0.26 10.21 -41.40
N GLU A 18 -0.07 11.27 -40.67
CA GLU A 18 0.75 12.48 -40.65
C GLU A 18 1.56 12.51 -39.35
N ILE A 19 2.84 12.19 -39.49
CA ILE A 19 3.86 12.24 -38.46
C ILE A 19 4.31 13.69 -38.35
N ALA A 20 3.90 14.39 -37.30
CA ALA A 20 4.56 15.61 -36.87
C ALA A 20 5.90 15.25 -36.21
N THR A 21 6.98 15.83 -36.72
CA THR A 21 8.37 15.59 -36.32
C THR A 21 8.68 16.07 -34.89
N GLU A 22 9.41 15.25 -34.13
CA GLU A 22 9.74 15.35 -32.70
C GLU A 22 10.64 16.53 -32.27
N GLU A 23 10.76 17.61 -33.04
CA GLU A 23 11.83 18.62 -32.80
C GLU A 23 11.37 19.98 -32.21
N GLU A 24 10.11 20.16 -31.81
CA GLU A 24 9.62 21.47 -31.31
C GLU A 24 9.06 21.50 -29.86
N LEU A 25 9.23 20.44 -29.04
CA LEU A 25 8.71 20.43 -27.66
C LEU A 25 9.78 20.43 -26.54
N SER A 26 11.07 20.58 -26.86
CA SER A 26 12.13 20.65 -25.84
C SER A 26 12.36 22.07 -25.32
N ALA A 27 11.41 22.61 -24.56
CA ALA A 27 11.66 23.79 -23.72
C ALA A 27 10.91 23.67 -22.38
N GLY A 28 11.52 22.92 -21.45
CA GLY A 28 11.11 22.88 -20.03
C GLY A 28 10.17 21.72 -19.67
N GLY A 29 10.63 20.48 -19.78
CA GLY A 29 9.88 19.30 -19.37
C GLY A 29 10.73 18.34 -18.56
N ILE A 30 10.27 18.02 -17.35
CA ILE A 30 10.79 16.90 -16.56
C ILE A 30 10.58 15.63 -17.39
N ASN A 31 11.64 14.85 -17.54
CA ASN A 31 11.71 13.66 -18.37
C ASN A 31 10.88 12.53 -17.73
N MET A 32 9.55 12.53 -17.89
CA MET A 32 8.72 11.37 -17.57
C MET A 32 8.80 10.39 -18.73
N SER A 33 9.74 9.45 -18.64
CA SER A 33 9.77 8.29 -19.54
C SER A 33 8.41 7.56 -19.49
N PRO A 34 7.92 7.02 -20.62
CA PRO A 34 6.63 6.33 -20.66
C PRO A 34 6.60 5.20 -19.63
N VAL A 35 5.66 5.29 -18.68
CA VAL A 35 5.44 4.30 -17.62
C VAL A 35 5.20 2.95 -18.28
N LYS A 36 6.18 2.07 -18.13
CA LYS A 36 6.18 0.71 -18.69
C LYS A 36 5.09 -0.07 -17.95
N ARG A 37 3.88 -0.16 -18.54
CA ARG A 37 2.74 -0.88 -17.95
C ARG A 37 3.09 -2.35 -17.72
N SER A 38 3.48 -2.67 -16.50
CA SER A 38 3.63 -4.03 -16.01
C SER A 38 2.35 -4.36 -15.25
N PHE A 39 1.52 -5.24 -15.82
CA PHE A 39 0.36 -5.78 -15.12
C PHE A 39 0.86 -6.76 -14.06
N HIS A 40 1.12 -6.27 -12.86
CA HIS A 40 1.35 -7.11 -11.69
C HIS A 40 0.01 -7.28 -10.96
N PHE A 41 -0.48 -8.53 -10.89
CA PHE A 41 -1.57 -8.88 -9.99
C PHE A 41 -1.17 -8.46 -8.58
N LYS A 42 -1.79 -7.39 -8.07
CA LYS A 42 -1.49 -6.82 -6.75
C LYS A 42 -1.81 -7.85 -5.67
N ARG A 43 -0.82 -8.25 -4.89
CA ARG A 43 -1.08 -9.04 -3.67
C ARG A 43 -1.32 -8.07 -2.54
N ALA A 44 -2.19 -8.43 -1.60
CA ALA A 44 -2.48 -7.57 -0.45
C ALA A 44 -1.21 -7.21 0.35
N ILE A 45 -0.23 -8.11 0.41
CA ILE A 45 1.06 -7.85 1.07
C ILE A 45 1.92 -6.81 0.34
N ASP A 46 1.67 -6.52 -0.94
CA ASP A 46 2.42 -5.55 -1.73
C ASP A 46 2.07 -4.10 -1.31
N LEU A 47 1.03 -3.92 -0.47
CA LEU A 47 0.70 -2.64 0.18
C LEU A 47 1.71 -2.24 1.27
N LEU A 48 2.60 -3.14 1.68
CA LEU A 48 3.64 -2.86 2.67
C LEU A 48 4.90 -2.32 1.97
N PRO A 49 5.42 -1.15 2.39
CA PRO A 49 6.63 -0.59 1.80
C PRO A 49 7.82 -1.56 1.92
N PRO A 50 8.69 -1.65 0.91
CA PRO A 50 9.88 -2.49 0.97
C PRO A 50 10.91 -1.97 2.00
N PRO A 51 11.91 -2.78 2.38
CA PRO A 51 13.00 -2.32 3.23
C PRO A 51 13.75 -1.15 2.59
N ILE A 52 14.19 -0.21 3.42
CA ILE A 52 15.04 0.88 2.99
C ILE A 52 16.48 0.36 2.88
N GLY A 53 16.97 0.20 1.65
CA GLY A 53 18.30 -0.36 1.41
C GLY A 53 18.41 -1.83 1.82
N ASN A 54 19.55 -2.22 2.41
CA ASN A 54 19.87 -3.62 2.73
C ASN A 54 19.62 -4.00 4.20
N SER A 55 18.89 -3.18 4.96
CA SER A 55 18.58 -3.47 6.36
C SER A 55 17.40 -4.44 6.46
N PHE A 56 17.65 -5.73 6.25
CA PHE A 56 16.65 -6.77 6.46
C PHE A 56 17.30 -8.10 6.88
N LYS A 57 16.55 -8.91 7.64
CA LYS A 57 16.92 -10.27 8.06
C LYS A 57 15.97 -11.26 7.39
N ILE A 58 16.50 -12.28 6.73
CA ILE A 58 15.71 -13.40 6.19
C ILE A 58 15.99 -14.62 7.05
N MET A 59 14.93 -15.34 7.42
CA MET A 59 14.98 -16.57 8.21
C MET A 59 14.08 -17.63 7.58
N GLN A 60 14.44 -18.90 7.72
CA GLN A 60 13.58 -20.03 7.36
C GLN A 60 12.85 -20.53 8.60
N THR A 61 11.55 -20.82 8.48
CA THR A 61 10.74 -21.33 9.61
C THR A 61 11.25 -22.67 10.14
N SER A 62 11.91 -23.47 9.31
CA SER A 62 12.53 -24.74 9.71
C SER A 62 13.73 -24.59 10.63
N GLU A 63 14.35 -23.41 10.68
CA GLU A 63 15.60 -23.14 11.40
C GLU A 63 15.37 -22.33 12.68
N ILE A 64 14.13 -21.88 12.91
CA ILE A 64 13.78 -21.01 14.04
C ILE A 64 12.73 -21.67 14.92
N ASN A 65 12.75 -21.28 16.18
CA ASN A 65 11.66 -21.58 17.10
C ASN A 65 10.65 -20.42 17.05
N ALA A 66 9.38 -20.72 16.73
CA ALA A 66 8.32 -19.72 16.59
C ALA A 66 8.11 -18.90 17.88
N ARG A 67 8.20 -19.51 19.06
CA ARG A 67 8.15 -18.78 20.33
C ARG A 67 9.30 -17.80 20.48
N GLN A 68 10.53 -18.25 20.22
CA GLN A 68 11.71 -17.40 20.37
C GLN A 68 11.67 -16.18 19.46
N ILE A 69 11.19 -16.33 18.22
CA ILE A 69 11.12 -15.20 17.29
C ILE A 69 10.01 -14.21 17.68
N ILE A 70 8.88 -14.69 18.20
CA ILE A 70 7.81 -13.83 18.73
C ILE A 70 8.30 -13.06 19.95
N GLU A 71 9.02 -13.73 20.86
CA GLU A 71 9.67 -13.09 22.01
C GLU A 71 10.73 -12.06 21.57
N GLU A 72 11.54 -12.36 20.55
CA GLU A 72 12.51 -11.44 19.96
C GLU A 72 11.82 -10.18 19.42
N TRP A 73 10.71 -10.32 18.68
CA TRP A 73 9.96 -9.16 18.17
C TRP A 73 9.37 -8.31 19.29
N ALA A 74 8.80 -8.95 20.32
CA ALA A 74 8.21 -8.25 21.46
C ALA A 74 9.26 -7.53 22.32
N THR A 75 10.46 -8.09 22.48
CA THR A 75 11.51 -7.56 23.35
C THR A 75 12.44 -6.56 22.66
N SER A 76 12.65 -6.68 21.35
CA SER A 76 13.52 -5.79 20.57
C SER A 76 12.97 -4.38 20.36
N ALA A 77 11.71 -4.12 20.76
CA ALA A 77 10.99 -2.89 20.45
C ALA A 77 11.03 -2.56 18.94
N LEU A 78 10.95 -3.58 18.10
CA LEU A 78 11.01 -3.43 16.64
C LEU A 78 9.88 -2.52 16.12
N THR A 79 10.26 -1.49 15.39
CA THR A 79 9.36 -0.67 14.56
C THR A 79 9.68 -0.95 13.10
N GLY A 80 8.74 -1.56 12.37
CA GLY A 80 9.01 -2.07 11.03
C GLY A 80 7.98 -3.06 10.52
N CYS A 81 8.41 -3.93 9.62
CA CYS A 81 7.56 -4.94 9.01
C CYS A 81 8.17 -6.33 9.14
N VAL A 82 7.30 -7.32 9.29
CA VAL A 82 7.60 -8.74 9.14
C VAL A 82 6.75 -9.27 8.00
N ILE A 83 7.38 -9.75 6.94
CA ILE A 83 6.71 -10.45 5.85
C ILE A 83 6.99 -11.93 6.00
N SER A 84 5.97 -12.76 5.95
CA SER A 84 6.13 -14.21 5.90
C SER A 84 5.42 -14.80 4.70
N SER A 85 5.98 -15.88 4.16
CA SER A 85 5.39 -16.62 3.05
C SER A 85 5.68 -18.09 3.17
N ASN A 86 4.69 -18.92 2.87
CA ASN A 86 4.86 -20.37 2.76
C ASN A 86 4.18 -20.84 1.48
N ASP A 87 4.98 -21.20 0.47
CA ASP A 87 4.45 -21.59 -0.83
C ASP A 87 3.75 -22.96 -0.79
N ALA A 88 4.17 -23.87 0.11
CA ALA A 88 3.53 -25.18 0.29
C ALA A 88 2.09 -25.02 0.81
N HIS A 89 1.89 -24.10 1.75
CA HIS A 89 0.57 -23.77 2.30
C HIS A 89 -0.15 -22.64 1.53
N LYS A 90 0.52 -22.06 0.53
CA LYS A 90 0.03 -20.92 -0.28
C LYS A 90 -0.40 -19.72 0.57
N THR A 91 0.32 -19.49 1.67
CA THR A 91 0.05 -18.40 2.60
C THR A 91 1.09 -17.30 2.47
N ARG A 92 0.63 -16.07 2.63
CA ARG A 92 1.45 -14.86 2.64
C ARG A 92 0.88 -13.90 3.64
N SER A 93 1.75 -13.28 4.41
CA SER A 93 1.33 -12.32 5.40
C SER A 93 2.34 -11.22 5.59
N GLY A 94 1.85 -10.10 6.10
CA GLY A 94 2.65 -8.97 6.49
C GLY A 94 2.13 -8.42 7.80
N LEU A 95 3.04 -8.27 8.75
CA LEU A 95 2.80 -7.76 10.09
C LEU A 95 3.52 -6.41 10.22
N LEU A 96 2.77 -5.37 10.55
CA LEU A 96 3.29 -4.04 10.83
C LEU A 96 3.51 -3.93 12.33
N LEU A 97 4.75 -3.63 12.74
CA LEU A 97 5.16 -3.56 14.13
C LEU A 97 5.53 -2.14 14.52
N TYR A 98 5.07 -1.72 15.69
CA TYR A 98 5.49 -0.50 16.36
C TYR A 98 5.95 -0.85 17.78
N GLN A 99 7.22 -0.60 18.09
CA GLN A 99 7.82 -0.90 19.39
C GLN A 99 7.54 -2.33 19.88
N GLY A 100 7.62 -3.31 18.98
CA GLY A 100 7.40 -4.73 19.26
C GLY A 100 5.93 -5.16 19.38
N ARG A 101 4.98 -4.26 19.11
CA ARG A 101 3.54 -4.55 19.11
C ARG A 101 2.97 -4.51 17.70
N ALA A 102 2.02 -5.40 17.43
CA ALA A 102 1.37 -5.48 16.13
C ALA A 102 0.32 -4.37 15.98
N VAL A 103 0.53 -3.49 15.01
CA VAL A 103 -0.35 -2.34 14.72
C VAL A 103 -1.06 -2.46 13.36
N GLY A 104 -0.83 -3.56 12.66
CA GLY A 104 -1.50 -3.92 11.42
C GLY A 104 -1.09 -5.31 10.98
N CYS A 105 -2.00 -6.06 10.37
CA CYS A 105 -1.71 -7.38 9.87
C CYS A 105 -2.53 -7.66 8.62
N ILE A 106 -1.84 -8.10 7.56
CA ILE A 106 -2.44 -8.59 6.33
C ILE A 106 -2.13 -10.07 6.28
N TYR A 107 -3.16 -10.89 6.17
CA TYR A 107 -3.03 -12.32 5.95
C TYR A 107 -3.81 -12.71 4.70
N ALA A 108 -3.14 -13.43 3.79
CA ALA A 108 -3.70 -13.87 2.52
C ALA A 108 -3.40 -15.35 2.28
N THR A 109 -4.43 -16.11 1.90
CA THR A 109 -4.31 -17.49 1.44
C THR A 109 -5.35 -17.78 0.37
N LYS A 110 -5.07 -18.71 -0.54
CA LYS A 110 -6.04 -19.09 -1.59
C LYS A 110 -7.32 -19.71 -1.05
N THR A 111 -7.30 -20.25 0.18
CA THR A 111 -8.45 -20.89 0.81
C THR A 111 -9.38 -19.90 1.53
N MET A 112 -8.90 -18.68 1.83
CA MET A 112 -9.63 -17.64 2.53
C MET A 112 -9.46 -16.31 1.76
N PRO A 113 -10.32 -16.04 0.77
CA PRO A 113 -10.17 -14.85 -0.08
C PRO A 113 -10.56 -13.55 0.62
N LEU A 114 -11.28 -13.63 1.75
CA LEU A 114 -11.71 -12.47 2.52
C LEU A 114 -10.60 -12.02 3.48
N THR A 115 -10.37 -10.71 3.52
CA THR A 115 -9.49 -10.06 4.49
C THR A 115 -9.99 -10.29 5.91
N GLN A 116 -9.10 -10.73 6.79
CA GLN A 116 -9.40 -10.96 8.20
C GLN A 116 -9.15 -9.67 9.01
N PRO A 117 -9.89 -9.44 10.11
CA PRO A 117 -9.54 -8.41 11.07
C PRO A 117 -8.10 -8.60 11.58
N THR A 118 -7.42 -7.51 11.95
CA THR A 118 -6.01 -7.51 12.36
C THR A 118 -5.69 -8.56 13.42
N GLU A 119 -6.52 -8.68 14.46
CA GLU A 119 -6.31 -9.64 15.56
C GLU A 119 -6.37 -11.10 15.08
N GLU A 120 -7.37 -11.45 14.27
CA GLU A 120 -7.50 -12.80 13.70
C GLU A 120 -6.40 -13.10 12.69
N ALA A 121 -6.00 -12.10 11.89
CA ALA A 121 -4.87 -12.23 10.99
C ALA A 121 -3.57 -12.54 11.75
N ILE A 122 -3.32 -11.89 12.90
CA ILE A 122 -2.14 -12.17 13.74
C ILE A 122 -2.11 -13.64 14.18
N LYS A 123 -3.23 -14.18 14.65
CA LYS A 123 -3.32 -15.60 15.06
C LYS A 123 -2.97 -16.54 13.92
N LEU A 124 -3.46 -16.24 12.71
CA LEU A 124 -3.14 -17.01 11.51
C LEU A 124 -1.65 -16.92 11.14
N VAL A 125 -1.02 -15.74 11.27
CA VAL A 125 0.42 -15.58 11.08
C VAL A 125 1.20 -16.43 12.08
N VAL A 126 0.88 -16.35 13.37
CA VAL A 126 1.55 -17.10 14.44
C VAL A 126 1.44 -18.61 14.20
N ARG A 127 0.26 -19.09 13.83
CA ARG A 127 0.07 -20.50 13.44
C ARG A 127 0.99 -20.87 12.27
N ASP A 128 1.06 -20.04 11.25
CA ASP A 128 1.85 -20.31 10.05
C ASP A 128 3.37 -20.31 10.28
N LEU A 129 3.85 -19.63 11.33
CA LEU A 129 5.26 -19.69 11.74
C LEU A 129 5.69 -21.10 12.17
N HIS A 130 4.73 -21.96 12.56
CA HIS A 130 4.99 -23.35 12.92
C HIS A 130 5.09 -24.29 11.70
N TYR A 131 4.65 -23.85 10.52
CA TYR A 131 4.77 -24.68 9.33
C TYR A 131 6.22 -24.68 8.82
N PRO A 132 6.79 -25.84 8.48
CA PRO A 132 8.12 -25.91 7.89
C PRO A 132 8.14 -25.26 6.50
N ASN A 133 9.35 -24.92 6.03
CA ASN A 133 9.60 -24.38 4.69
C ASN A 133 8.92 -23.03 4.38
N GLY A 134 8.56 -22.27 5.42
CA GLY A 134 8.19 -20.87 5.29
C GLY A 134 9.43 -19.99 5.33
N THR A 135 9.34 -18.82 4.72
CA THR A 135 10.37 -17.78 4.78
C THR A 135 9.80 -16.57 5.52
N ILE A 136 10.61 -15.96 6.37
CA ILE A 136 10.29 -14.74 7.11
C ILE A 136 11.34 -13.69 6.76
N LYS A 137 10.88 -12.50 6.41
CA LYS A 137 11.69 -11.32 6.15
C LYS A 137 11.31 -10.22 7.15
N VAL A 138 12.26 -9.78 7.95
CA VAL A 138 12.07 -8.73 8.95
C VAL A 138 12.90 -7.52 8.57
N TYR A 139 12.32 -6.32 8.63
CA TYR A 139 13.05 -5.09 8.37
C TYR A 139 12.49 -3.90 9.15
N PRO A 140 13.35 -2.99 9.62
CA PRO A 140 12.90 -1.76 10.25
C PRO A 140 12.29 -0.81 9.20
N LEU A 141 11.32 -0.03 9.65
CA LEU A 141 10.80 1.14 8.93
C LEU A 141 10.79 2.33 9.88
N HIS A 142 10.74 3.53 9.33
CA HIS A 142 10.68 4.74 10.15
C HIS A 142 9.30 4.84 10.82
N GLU A 143 9.26 5.37 12.05
CA GLU A 143 8.01 5.60 12.79
C GLU A 143 7.03 6.48 12.02
N THR A 144 7.57 7.49 11.31
CA THR A 144 6.79 8.38 10.43
C THR A 144 6.23 7.70 9.18
N THR A 145 6.46 6.40 9.02
CA THR A 145 5.84 5.53 8.01
C THR A 145 4.91 4.53 8.69
N VAL A 146 5.40 3.85 9.75
CA VAL A 146 4.65 2.84 10.49
C VAL A 146 3.38 3.40 11.13
N LEU A 147 3.47 4.52 11.86
CA LEU A 147 2.30 5.08 12.55
C LEU A 147 1.22 5.55 11.56
N PRO A 148 1.53 6.35 10.51
CA PRO A 148 0.55 6.63 9.47
C PRO A 148 -0.07 5.38 8.87
N MET A 149 0.74 4.39 8.48
CA MET A 149 0.25 3.17 7.85
C MET A 149 -0.66 2.36 8.78
N SER A 150 -0.40 2.34 10.09
CA SER A 150 -1.27 1.68 11.06
C SER A 150 -2.69 2.23 11.09
N ALA A 151 -2.90 3.47 10.63
CA ALA A 151 -4.23 4.06 10.50
C ALA A 151 -5.13 3.27 9.53
N LEU A 152 -4.58 2.54 8.56
CA LEU A 152 -5.38 1.64 7.69
C LEU A 152 -6.02 0.48 8.45
N PHE A 153 -5.48 0.12 9.61
CA PHE A 153 -5.90 -1.04 10.40
C PHE A 153 -6.64 -0.64 11.68
N LEU A 154 -6.15 0.42 12.35
CA LEU A 154 -6.61 0.85 13.66
C LEU A 154 -7.23 2.26 13.65
N GLY A 155 -7.13 2.96 12.51
CA GLY A 155 -7.68 4.29 12.35
C GLY A 155 -9.17 4.26 12.04
N TYR A 156 -9.79 5.43 12.11
CA TYR A 156 -11.15 5.61 11.61
C TYR A 156 -11.11 6.10 10.15
N PRO A 157 -11.90 5.50 9.26
CA PRO A 157 -12.04 5.98 7.90
C PRO A 157 -12.83 7.29 7.89
N VAL A 158 -12.43 8.22 7.03
CA VAL A 158 -13.16 9.46 6.75
C VAL A 158 -14.02 9.22 5.51
N PHE A 159 -15.34 9.14 5.72
CA PHE A 159 -16.28 9.04 4.61
C PHE A 159 -16.42 10.40 3.91
N ARG A 160 -16.17 10.42 2.60
CA ARG A 160 -16.34 11.61 1.78
C ARG A 160 -17.81 11.81 1.41
N THR A 161 -18.27 13.04 1.55
CA THR A 161 -19.62 13.49 1.12
C THR A 161 -19.56 14.82 0.37
N ASP A 162 -18.34 15.25 0.02
CA ASP A 162 -18.06 16.49 -0.71
C ASP A 162 -18.11 16.30 -2.23
N ASP A 163 -18.07 17.41 -2.96
CA ASP A 163 -17.96 17.51 -4.41
C ASP A 163 -16.56 17.92 -4.88
N MET A 164 -15.55 17.89 -3.99
CA MET A 164 -14.18 18.28 -4.32
C MET A 164 -13.53 17.25 -5.26
N SER A 165 -12.69 17.73 -6.17
CA SER A 165 -11.76 16.86 -6.88
C SER A 165 -10.80 16.16 -5.89
N ALA A 166 -10.19 15.06 -6.31
CA ALA A 166 -9.22 14.34 -5.49
C ALA A 166 -8.04 15.22 -5.04
N ALA A 167 -7.54 16.09 -5.93
CA ALA A 167 -6.46 17.02 -5.62
C ALA A 167 -6.88 18.07 -4.56
N GLU A 168 -8.05 18.69 -4.74
CA GLU A 168 -8.60 19.65 -3.78
C GLU A 168 -8.87 19.00 -2.41
N TYR A 169 -9.39 17.78 -2.40
CA TYR A 169 -9.61 17.02 -1.17
C TYR A 169 -8.30 16.71 -0.45
N VAL A 170 -7.25 16.30 -1.16
CA VAL A 170 -5.93 16.06 -0.56
C VAL A 170 -5.33 17.33 0.03
N GLU A 171 -5.42 18.47 -0.66
CA GLU A 171 -4.97 19.75 -0.11
C GLU A 171 -5.76 20.12 1.16
N PHE A 172 -7.09 19.98 1.11
CA PHE A 172 -7.98 20.25 2.23
C PHE A 172 -7.64 19.36 3.45
N ILE A 173 -7.59 18.04 3.27
CA ILE A 173 -7.37 17.10 4.37
C ILE A 173 -5.95 17.24 4.93
N CYS A 174 -4.93 17.45 4.10
CA CYS A 174 -3.57 17.72 4.57
C CYS A 174 -3.50 19.00 5.41
N LYS A 175 -4.19 20.08 4.99
CA LYS A 175 -4.28 21.31 5.78
C LYS A 175 -5.00 21.08 7.12
N TRP A 176 -6.08 20.31 7.12
CA TRP A 176 -6.81 19.95 8.34
C TRP A 176 -5.98 19.09 9.30
N LEU A 177 -5.27 18.09 8.78
CA LEU A 177 -4.37 17.23 9.56
C LEU A 177 -3.24 18.05 10.18
N LYS A 178 -2.70 19.03 9.42
CA LYS A 178 -1.66 19.96 9.87
C LYS A 178 -2.12 20.83 11.03
N THR A 179 -3.32 21.41 10.97
CA THR A 179 -3.81 22.30 12.04
C THR A 179 -4.09 21.55 13.35
N ARG A 180 -4.29 20.24 13.29
CA ARG A 180 -4.59 19.38 14.45
C ARG A 180 -3.46 18.45 14.85
N ALA A 181 -2.30 18.53 14.18
CA ALA A 181 -1.17 17.62 14.36
C ALA A 181 -1.56 16.13 14.35
N GLN A 182 -2.44 15.74 13.41
CA GLN A 182 -2.98 14.38 13.33
C GLN A 182 -2.13 13.45 12.46
N THR A 183 -2.12 12.16 12.80
CA THR A 183 -1.46 11.12 12.01
C THR A 183 -2.48 10.38 11.16
N ALA A 184 -2.21 10.18 9.88
CA ALA A 184 -3.15 9.58 8.94
C ALA A 184 -2.44 8.91 7.76
N CYS A 185 -3.11 7.92 7.16
CA CYS A 185 -2.78 7.38 5.84
C CYS A 185 -3.86 7.81 4.85
N LEU A 186 -3.43 8.27 3.67
CA LEU A 186 -4.31 8.49 2.53
C LEU A 186 -4.10 7.34 1.54
N ALA A 187 -5.14 6.57 1.26
CA ALA A 187 -5.15 5.58 0.20
C ALA A 187 -5.69 6.23 -1.08
N ILE A 188 -4.83 6.36 -2.08
CA ILE A 188 -5.14 7.00 -3.35
C ILE A 188 -5.25 5.91 -4.43
N SER A 189 -6.44 5.74 -4.98
CA SER A 189 -6.71 4.80 -6.06
C SER A 189 -6.79 5.53 -7.39
N LEU A 190 -5.83 5.26 -8.26
CA LEU A 190 -5.71 5.84 -9.59
C LEU A 190 -6.51 4.97 -10.57
N ARG A 191 -7.66 5.47 -11.03
CA ARG A 191 -8.65 4.65 -11.75
C ARG A 191 -8.27 4.35 -13.20
N GLU A 192 -7.50 5.21 -13.84
CA GLU A 192 -7.12 5.03 -15.25
C GLU A 192 -5.94 4.09 -15.39
N SER A 193 -4.94 4.24 -14.51
CA SER A 193 -3.79 3.34 -14.46
C SER A 193 -4.03 2.07 -13.63
N PHE A 194 -5.15 1.99 -12.93
CA PHE A 194 -5.43 0.96 -11.91
C PHE A 194 -4.33 0.87 -10.84
N SER A 195 -3.72 2.00 -10.50
CA SER A 195 -2.58 2.08 -9.58
C SER A 195 -3.00 2.49 -8.16
N THR A 196 -2.14 2.28 -7.17
CA THR A 196 -2.41 2.63 -5.77
C THR A 196 -1.22 3.36 -5.17
N CYS A 197 -1.48 4.53 -4.59
CA CYS A 197 -0.49 5.30 -3.86
C CYS A 197 -0.94 5.48 -2.42
N LEU A 198 -0.06 5.20 -1.45
CA LEU A 198 -0.32 5.47 -0.03
C LEU A 198 0.45 6.72 0.39
N ALA A 199 -0.23 7.75 0.87
CA ALA A 199 0.40 8.96 1.40
C ALA A 199 0.41 8.91 2.93
N PHE A 200 1.59 9.07 3.53
CA PHE A 200 1.78 8.99 4.97
C PHE A 200 1.94 10.39 5.56
N ILE A 201 1.01 10.78 6.43
CA ILE A 201 1.06 12.02 7.21
C ILE A 201 1.29 11.68 8.68
N HIS A 202 2.37 12.18 9.26
CA HIS A 202 2.70 12.00 10.66
C HIS A 202 2.60 13.33 11.39
N GLN A 203 1.74 13.41 12.40
CA GLN A 203 1.53 14.63 13.19
C GLN A 203 1.29 15.89 12.34
N GLY A 204 0.50 15.75 11.26
CA GLY A 204 0.16 16.84 10.37
C GLY A 204 1.25 17.22 9.35
N VAL A 205 2.37 16.49 9.32
CA VAL A 205 3.47 16.70 8.39
C VAL A 205 3.51 15.54 7.39
N PHE A 206 3.57 15.86 6.10
CA PHE A 206 3.80 14.86 5.05
C PHE A 206 5.17 14.20 5.24
N SER A 207 5.19 12.87 5.33
CA SER A 207 6.39 12.08 5.57
C SER A 207 6.93 11.50 4.26
N CYS A 208 6.10 10.68 3.60
CA CYS A 208 6.38 10.14 2.28
C CYS A 208 5.09 9.60 1.64
N ALA A 209 5.19 9.31 0.35
CA ALA A 209 4.24 8.51 -0.41
C ALA A 209 4.88 7.18 -0.79
N PHE A 210 4.08 6.12 -0.88
CA PHE A 210 4.47 4.81 -1.37
C PHE A 210 3.63 4.47 -2.60
N TYR A 211 4.29 4.41 -3.76
CA TYR A 211 3.67 3.99 -5.00
C TYR A 211 3.79 2.47 -5.13
N VAL A 212 2.66 1.79 -5.02
CA VAL A 212 2.61 0.33 -4.82
C VAL A 212 3.11 -0.40 -6.06
N GLU A 213 2.85 0.13 -7.24
CA GLU A 213 3.16 -0.53 -8.52
C GLU A 213 4.67 -0.67 -8.76
N ASP A 214 5.41 0.40 -8.46
CA ASP A 214 6.87 0.43 -8.61
C ASP A 214 7.59 0.05 -7.32
N GLN A 215 6.84 -0.20 -6.24
CA GLN A 215 7.37 -0.43 -4.90
C GLN A 215 8.32 0.70 -4.46
N GLU A 216 7.99 1.94 -4.80
CA GLU A 216 8.84 3.11 -4.60
C GLU A 216 8.31 4.00 -3.47
N VAL A 217 9.22 4.46 -2.61
CA VAL A 217 8.92 5.44 -1.54
C VAL A 217 9.46 6.81 -1.95
N VAL A 218 8.56 7.77 -2.13
CA VAL A 218 8.86 9.13 -2.56
C VAL A 218 8.62 10.11 -1.40
N ARG A 219 9.59 10.97 -1.09
CA ARG A 219 9.50 11.93 0.04
C ARG A 219 9.03 13.32 -0.33
N ASP A 220 8.62 13.54 -1.58
CA ASP A 220 8.10 14.81 -2.06
C ASP A 220 6.56 14.78 -2.13
N GLN A 221 5.90 15.70 -1.46
CA GLN A 221 4.44 15.85 -1.53
C GLN A 221 3.97 16.23 -2.95
N LYS A 222 4.82 16.93 -3.72
CA LYS A 222 4.47 17.33 -5.10
C LYS A 222 4.18 16.14 -6.00
N PHE A 223 4.87 15.01 -5.77
CA PHE A 223 4.61 13.75 -6.47
C PHE A 223 3.14 13.33 -6.38
N VAL A 224 2.56 13.38 -5.17
CA VAL A 224 1.14 13.04 -4.97
C VAL A 224 0.23 14.01 -5.72
N MET A 225 0.53 15.30 -5.67
CA MET A 225 -0.28 16.31 -6.35
C MET A 225 -0.19 16.21 -7.87
N GLU A 226 0.98 15.84 -8.42
CA GLU A 226 1.16 15.59 -9.85
C GLU A 226 0.40 14.35 -10.31
N LEU A 227 0.41 13.26 -9.54
CA LEU A 227 -0.41 12.08 -9.81
C LEU A 227 -1.91 12.44 -9.92
N LEU A 228 -2.43 13.21 -8.96
CA LEU A 228 -3.85 13.58 -8.92
C LEU A 228 -4.26 14.56 -10.03
N ARG A 229 -3.33 15.40 -10.51
CA ARG A 229 -3.57 16.26 -11.68
C ARG A 229 -3.64 15.45 -12.98
N ASN A 230 -2.83 14.40 -13.08
CA ASN A 230 -2.78 13.53 -14.25
C ASN A 230 -3.93 12.52 -14.29
N GLU A 231 -4.52 12.18 -13.14
CA GLU A 231 -5.71 11.31 -13.06
C GLU A 231 -6.83 11.99 -12.23
N PRO A 232 -7.61 12.90 -12.83
CA PRO A 232 -8.71 13.60 -12.14
C PRO A 232 -9.80 12.68 -11.58
N SER A 233 -9.90 11.46 -12.10
CA SER A 233 -10.86 10.42 -11.69
C SER A 233 -10.38 9.58 -10.50
N ALA A 234 -9.23 9.94 -9.91
CA ALA A 234 -8.68 9.28 -8.74
C ALA A 234 -9.64 9.32 -7.54
N ASP A 235 -9.59 8.26 -6.74
CA ASP A 235 -10.30 8.17 -5.48
C ASP A 235 -9.33 8.34 -4.31
N VAL A 236 -9.78 8.98 -3.24
CA VAL A 236 -8.93 9.24 -2.06
C VAL A 236 -9.72 8.91 -0.82
N GLU A 237 -9.21 7.94 -0.07
CA GLU A 237 -9.72 7.55 1.24
C GLU A 237 -8.72 7.95 2.30
N ALA A 238 -9.18 8.64 3.34
CA ALA A 238 -8.34 9.00 4.48
C ALA A 238 -8.67 8.09 5.67
N SER A 239 -7.64 7.54 6.30
CA SER A 239 -7.75 6.85 7.58
C SER A 239 -6.92 7.61 8.61
N ILE A 240 -7.56 8.09 9.68
CA ILE A 240 -6.90 8.90 10.70
C ILE A 240 -6.68 8.04 11.94
N LEU A 241 -5.46 8.09 12.48
CA LEU A 241 -5.10 7.39 13.69
C LEU A 241 -5.53 8.22 14.92
N PRO A 242 -6.38 7.70 15.82
CA PRO A 242 -6.76 8.39 17.04
C PRO A 242 -5.55 8.75 17.91
N PRO A 243 -5.45 9.98 18.42
CA PRO A 243 -4.34 10.40 19.27
C PRO A 243 -4.30 9.64 20.62
N GLU A 244 -5.45 9.15 21.09
CA GLU A 244 -5.58 8.41 22.36
C GLU A 244 -4.84 7.07 22.32
N LEU A 245 -4.70 6.48 21.13
CA LEU A 245 -4.00 5.22 20.92
C LEU A 245 -2.48 5.34 21.18
N GLY A 246 -1.93 6.54 21.39
CA GLY A 246 -0.52 6.78 21.71
C GLY A 246 -0.22 7.18 23.17
N VAL A 247 -1.22 7.38 24.04
CA VAL A 247 -1.03 8.11 25.31
C VAL A 247 -1.33 7.29 26.57
N THR A 248 -2.26 6.34 26.56
CA THR A 248 -2.78 5.74 27.82
C THR A 248 -2.89 4.22 27.87
N GLU A 249 -2.81 3.51 26.74
CA GLU A 249 -2.73 2.05 26.68
C GLU A 249 -1.63 1.64 25.72
N PRO A 250 -1.02 0.44 25.86
CA PRO A 250 0.05 0.08 24.98
C PRO A 250 -0.48 -0.17 23.55
N PHE A 251 -0.13 0.71 22.63
CA PHE A 251 -0.62 0.75 21.25
C PHE A 251 -0.44 -0.58 20.52
N GLY A 252 -1.50 -1.09 19.90
CA GLY A 252 -1.48 -2.33 19.13
C GLY A 252 -1.57 -3.61 19.97
N TYR A 253 -1.62 -4.74 19.27
CA TYR A 253 -1.80 -6.07 19.83
C TYR A 253 -0.48 -6.67 20.30
N LYS A 254 -0.52 -7.37 21.44
CA LYS A 254 0.56 -8.28 21.80
C LYS A 254 0.50 -9.48 20.86
N ILE A 255 1.66 -9.86 20.33
CA ILE A 255 1.80 -11.12 19.61
C ILE A 255 1.93 -12.18 20.70
N LEU A 256 0.84 -12.90 20.96
CA LEU A 256 0.81 -13.98 21.94
C LEU A 256 0.82 -15.32 21.20
N GLU A 257 1.45 -16.30 21.82
CA GLU A 257 1.27 -17.70 21.45
C GLU A 257 -0.01 -18.18 22.13
N GLU A 258 -0.96 -18.74 21.37
CA GLU A 258 -2.10 -19.49 21.91
C GLU A 258 -1.70 -20.95 22.16
#